data_AF-A0A845ZMU1-F1
#
_entry.id   AF-A0A845ZMU1-F1
#
_cell.length_a   1.000
_cell.length_b   1.000
_cell.length_c   1.000
_cell.angle_alpha   90.00
_cell.angle_beta   90.00
_cell.angle_gamma   90.00
#
_symmetry.space_group_name_H-M   'P 1'
#
loop_
_entity.id
_entity.type
_entity.pdbx_description
1 polymer ?
#
loop_
_entity_poly.entity_id
_entity_poly.type
_entity_poly.pdbx_seq_one_letter_code
_entity_poly.pdbx_strand_id
1 'polypeptide(L)'
;MGEEGFMDITASVFSRQDKQLETSLLLPLRNIVLLPGITLPIVAGRRRSVAVAESTMLTEHKQLIVAAIRPEAQGRLEEDEKAEINSLEEIYPVATLAVVKKMSRLPIGPVQLIIESLERVRIEQLIQTEPTYTVNYQLLPQVTTETAIAAGTEQQTLAALTSAIQSLWQEAAMLNSNFPEELLAVLLHSDDPAQLAYQTSILLQQDVPEMQAVLEEENLEMLLRQMLEDLKQEVEVQRLRREILGETKKEIEGQQREFFLRQQLKQIQEELGELDPDSQEIEELRVRIKEGQLPETAQKQAKRELARLERIG
;
A
#
# COMPACT_ATOMS: atom_id res chain seq x y z
N MET A 1 -16.01 20.22 61.63
CA MET A 1 -14.63 20.71 61.77
C MET A 1 -13.84 19.97 60.72
N GLY A 2 -13.62 20.65 59.60
CA GLY A 2 -13.22 20.07 58.32
C GLY A 2 -11.71 19.86 58.22
N GLU A 3 -11.38 18.83 57.47
CA GLU A 3 -10.05 18.50 56.95
C GLU A 3 -9.62 19.56 55.94
N GLU A 4 -8.43 20.13 56.08
CA GLU A 4 -7.74 20.86 55.03
C GLU A 4 -6.24 20.96 55.39
N GLY A 5 -5.36 20.66 54.43
CA GLY A 5 -3.97 21.10 54.48
C GLY A 5 -2.88 20.02 54.49
N PHE A 6 -2.96 19.00 53.63
CA PHE A 6 -1.77 18.28 53.16
C PHE A 6 -1.86 18.13 51.63
N MET A 7 -1.60 19.23 50.93
CA MET A 7 -1.36 19.26 49.49
C MET A 7 -0.33 20.34 49.24
N ASP A 8 0.95 19.99 49.38
CA ASP A 8 2.00 20.59 48.58
C ASP A 8 3.25 19.70 48.67
N ILE A 9 4.08 19.74 47.64
CA ILE A 9 5.23 18.86 47.35
C ILE A 9 4.87 17.64 46.49
N THR A 10 4.37 17.88 45.28
CA THR A 10 4.79 17.18 44.05
C THR A 10 4.46 18.07 42.84
N ALA A 11 4.84 19.35 42.89
CA ALA A 11 5.03 20.13 41.68
C ALA A 11 6.36 19.67 41.07
N SER A 12 6.29 18.56 40.33
CA SER A 12 7.40 17.99 39.60
C SER A 12 7.94 19.01 38.61
N VAL A 13 9.20 19.37 38.87
CA VAL A 13 10.15 20.04 38.00
C VAL A 13 10.20 19.31 36.66
N PHE A 14 9.37 19.73 35.71
CA PHE A 14 9.63 19.60 34.29
C PHE A 14 9.65 21.02 33.72
N SER A 15 10.89 21.48 33.52
CA SER A 15 11.26 22.68 32.79
C SER A 15 10.41 22.81 31.51
N ARG A 16 9.43 23.72 31.52
CA ARG A 16 8.97 24.39 30.30
C ARG A 16 10.16 25.22 29.81
N GLN A 17 11.03 24.63 28.99
CA GLN A 17 11.82 25.44 28.08
C GLN A 17 10.81 26.20 27.22
N ASP A 18 10.95 27.52 27.16
CA ASP A 18 10.25 28.39 26.21
C ASP A 18 10.60 27.93 24.79
N LYS A 19 9.92 26.90 24.28
CA LYS A 19 10.01 26.51 22.88
C LYS A 19 9.28 27.61 22.11
N GLN A 20 10.07 28.45 21.44
CA GLN A 20 9.58 29.54 20.62
C GLN A 20 8.70 28.96 19.51
N LEU A 21 7.41 29.31 19.54
CA LEU A 21 6.49 28.93 18.48
C LEU A 21 6.84 29.74 17.23
N GLU A 22 6.95 29.04 16.11
CA GLU A 22 7.10 29.64 14.79
C GLU A 22 5.75 29.66 14.09
N THR A 23 5.59 30.58 13.14
CA THR A 23 4.35 30.73 12.38
C THR A 23 4.62 30.52 10.90
N SER A 24 3.86 29.64 10.25
CA SER A 24 3.99 29.39 8.81
C SER A 24 2.65 29.02 8.17
N LEU A 25 2.60 29.06 6.84
CA LEU A 25 1.42 28.66 6.07
C LEU A 25 1.22 27.14 6.18
N LEU A 26 -0.03 26.70 6.25
CA LEU A 26 -0.40 25.29 6.30
C LEU A 26 -1.01 24.85 4.97
N LEU A 27 -0.49 23.78 4.40
CA LEU A 27 -1.11 23.05 3.29
C LEU A 27 -1.67 21.73 3.81
N PRO A 28 -2.98 21.64 4.06
CA PRO A 28 -3.61 20.38 4.43
C PRO A 28 -3.76 19.49 3.19
N LEU A 29 -3.30 18.25 3.28
CA LEU A 29 -3.35 17.27 2.19
C LEU A 29 -4.21 16.07 2.55
N ARG A 30 -4.88 15.51 1.53
CA ARG A 30 -5.67 14.28 1.64
C ARG A 30 -4.84 13.10 1.16
N ASN A 31 -5.04 11.94 1.77
CA ASN A 31 -4.46 10.66 1.33
C ASN A 31 -2.92 10.64 1.22
N ILE A 32 -2.21 11.58 1.85
CA ILE A 32 -0.76 11.63 1.80
C ILE A 32 -0.20 12.23 3.09
N VAL A 33 0.85 11.59 3.60
CA VAL A 33 1.71 12.07 4.68
C VAL A 33 3.09 12.32 4.08
N LEU A 34 3.70 13.48 4.35
CA LEU A 34 5.06 13.75 3.88
C LEU A 34 6.06 13.33 4.93
N LEU A 35 6.87 12.31 4.63
CA LEU A 35 7.94 11.86 5.50
C LEU A 35 9.24 12.68 5.25
N PRO A 36 10.04 13.00 6.29
CA PRO A 36 11.26 13.79 6.16
C PRO A 36 12.25 13.23 5.14
N GLY A 37 12.92 14.10 4.38
CA GLY A 37 13.94 13.73 3.37
C GLY A 37 13.38 13.32 2.00
N ILE A 38 12.06 13.25 1.86
CA ILE A 38 11.38 12.83 0.63
C ILE A 38 11.02 14.04 -0.24
N THR A 39 11.09 13.89 -1.57
CA THR A 39 10.59 14.88 -2.53
C THR A 39 9.49 14.27 -3.39
N LEU A 40 8.30 14.88 -3.39
CA LEU A 40 7.14 14.37 -4.13
C LEU A 40 6.39 15.47 -4.88
N PRO A 41 5.80 15.16 -6.05
CA PRO A 41 4.85 16.03 -6.73
C PRO A 41 3.49 15.98 -6.03
N ILE A 42 2.92 17.15 -5.69
CA ILE A 42 1.61 17.28 -5.06
C ILE A 42 0.72 18.18 -5.91
N VAL A 43 -0.55 17.82 -6.07
CA VAL A 43 -1.54 18.62 -6.79
C VAL A 43 -2.50 19.27 -5.80
N ALA A 44 -2.58 20.60 -5.82
CA ALA A 44 -3.51 21.39 -5.02
C ALA A 44 -4.57 22.01 -5.94
N GLY A 45 -5.84 21.62 -5.74
CA GLY A 45 -6.97 22.10 -6.55
C GLY A 45 -7.96 23.02 -5.82
N ARG A 46 -8.03 22.96 -4.48
CA ARG A 46 -8.96 23.78 -3.70
C ARG A 46 -8.48 25.22 -3.61
N ARG A 47 -9.41 26.17 -3.58
CA ARG A 47 -9.13 27.61 -3.56
C ARG A 47 -8.12 28.01 -2.48
N ARG A 48 -8.30 27.53 -1.23
CA ARG A 48 -7.38 27.83 -0.12
C ARG A 48 -6.01 27.15 -0.28
N SER A 49 -5.96 25.90 -0.76
CA SER A 49 -4.69 25.20 -1.03
C SER A 49 -3.88 25.88 -2.14
N VAL A 50 -4.54 26.35 -3.20
CA VAL A 50 -3.91 27.16 -4.26
C VAL A 50 -3.38 28.48 -3.70
N ALA A 51 -4.17 29.18 -2.88
CA ALA A 51 -3.75 30.43 -2.25
C ALA A 51 -2.55 30.25 -1.31
N VAL A 52 -2.51 29.16 -0.52
CA VAL A 52 -1.35 28.79 0.30
C VAL A 52 -0.13 28.60 -0.58
N ALA A 53 -0.24 27.79 -1.64
CA ALA A 53 0.87 27.51 -2.55
C ALA A 53 1.43 28.78 -3.20
N GLU A 54 0.56 29.66 -3.70
CA GLU A 54 0.95 30.95 -4.28
C GLU A 54 1.61 31.86 -3.25
N SER A 55 1.06 31.93 -2.03
CA SER A 55 1.59 32.78 -0.97
C SER A 55 2.95 32.27 -0.46
N THR A 56 3.14 30.96 -0.37
CA THR A 56 4.44 30.36 -0.03
C THR A 56 5.50 30.73 -1.06
N MET A 57 5.17 30.78 -2.34
CA MET A 57 6.14 31.15 -3.39
C MET A 57 6.63 32.61 -3.28
N LEU A 58 5.90 33.47 -2.55
CA LEU A 58 6.29 34.86 -2.29
C LEU A 58 7.17 35.01 -1.03
N THR A 59 7.29 33.98 -0.20
CA THR A 59 8.17 34.01 0.98
C THR A 59 9.62 33.75 0.56
N GLU A 60 10.57 34.27 1.34
CA GLU A 60 12.00 34.16 1.05
C GLU A 60 12.48 32.70 0.96
N HIS A 61 12.08 31.88 1.95
CA HIS A 61 12.51 30.49 2.06
C HIS A 61 11.57 29.49 1.37
N LYS A 62 10.40 29.92 0.88
CA LYS A 62 9.38 29.07 0.25
C LYS A 62 8.99 27.86 1.11
N GLN A 63 9.02 28.05 2.41
CA GLN A 63 8.68 27.05 3.41
C GLN A 63 7.18 27.09 3.74
N LEU A 64 6.64 25.93 4.06
CA LEU A 64 5.29 25.76 4.60
C LEU A 64 5.23 24.51 5.50
N ILE A 65 4.16 24.40 6.28
CA ILE A 65 3.81 23.18 7.00
C ILE A 65 2.85 22.36 6.15
N VAL A 66 3.11 21.07 6.02
CA VAL A 66 2.23 20.11 5.35
C VAL A 66 1.71 19.13 6.38
N ALA A 67 0.39 19.07 6.54
CA ALA A 67 -0.27 18.14 7.45
C ALA A 67 -1.27 17.27 6.70
N ALA A 68 -1.37 16.01 7.12
CA ALA A 68 -2.42 15.13 6.63
C ALA A 68 -3.77 15.48 7.29
N ILE A 69 -4.82 15.42 6.49
CA ILE A 69 -6.22 15.54 6.96
C ILE A 69 -6.63 14.18 7.54
N ARG A 70 -7.35 14.20 8.66
CA ARG A 70 -7.85 12.98 9.27
C ARG A 70 -9.00 12.37 8.46
N PRO A 71 -9.12 11.03 8.42
CA PRO A 71 -10.19 10.35 7.66
C PRO A 71 -11.60 10.85 8.01
N GLU A 72 -11.85 11.19 9.27
CA GLU A 72 -13.17 11.64 9.75
C GLU A 72 -13.59 12.99 9.12
N ALA A 73 -12.62 13.86 8.84
CA ALA A 73 -12.87 15.16 8.21
C ALA A 73 -12.94 15.04 6.67
N GLN A 74 -12.39 13.97 6.10
CA GLN A 74 -12.21 13.83 4.66
C GLN A 74 -13.54 13.70 3.90
N GLY A 75 -14.51 12.93 4.41
CA GLY A 75 -15.80 12.74 3.73
C GLY A 75 -16.54 14.06 3.46
N ARG A 76 -16.59 14.95 4.46
CA ARG A 76 -17.20 16.28 4.32
C ARG A 76 -16.48 17.14 3.26
N LEU A 77 -15.15 17.05 3.20
CA LEU A 77 -14.34 17.79 2.23
C LEU A 77 -14.46 17.24 0.81
N GLU A 78 -14.86 15.97 0.66
CA GLU A 78 -15.14 15.35 -0.63
C GLU A 78 -16.52 15.70 -1.17
N GLU A 79 -17.53 15.75 -0.31
CA GLU A 79 -18.91 16.03 -0.70
C GLU A 79 -19.16 17.51 -1.06
N ASP A 80 -18.47 18.44 -0.40
CA ASP A 80 -18.64 19.88 -0.63
C ASP A 80 -17.30 20.55 -1.00
N GLU A 81 -17.22 21.13 -2.21
CA GLU A 81 -16.04 21.89 -2.67
C GLU A 81 -15.76 23.15 -1.84
N LYS A 82 -16.77 23.67 -1.13
CA LYS A 82 -16.66 24.83 -0.23
C LYS A 82 -16.34 24.44 1.20
N ALA A 83 -16.37 23.15 1.54
CA ALA A 83 -15.94 22.69 2.85
C ALA A 83 -14.45 23.01 3.03
N GLU A 84 -14.10 23.53 4.19
CA GLU A 84 -12.74 23.91 4.55
C GLU A 84 -12.36 23.30 5.89
N ILE A 85 -11.07 23.32 6.22
CA ILE A 85 -10.55 22.89 7.51
C ILE A 85 -10.91 23.95 8.56
N ASN A 86 -11.68 23.55 9.56
CA ASN A 86 -12.27 24.47 10.53
C ASN A 86 -11.66 24.36 11.94
N SER A 87 -10.99 23.25 12.25
CA SER A 87 -10.37 23.03 13.56
C SER A 87 -9.09 22.20 13.44
N LEU A 88 -8.30 22.21 14.51
CA LEU A 88 -7.08 21.41 14.61
C LEU A 88 -7.38 19.90 14.65
N GLU A 89 -8.57 19.51 15.10
CA GLU A 89 -9.00 18.11 15.20
C GLU A 89 -9.20 17.45 13.83
N GLU A 90 -9.37 18.24 12.78
CA GLU A 90 -9.55 17.75 11.40
C GLU A 90 -8.24 17.39 10.70
N ILE A 91 -7.09 17.71 11.30
CA ILE A 91 -5.76 17.36 10.80
C ILE A 91 -4.97 16.58 11.86
N TYR A 92 -3.91 15.92 11.42
CA TYR A 92 -2.97 15.32 12.36
C TYR A 92 -2.06 16.38 13.01
N PRO A 93 -1.76 16.26 14.31
CA PRO A 93 -1.02 17.27 15.06
C PRO A 93 0.47 17.28 14.71
N VAL A 94 1.04 16.13 14.35
CA VAL A 94 2.41 16.05 13.82
C VAL A 94 2.36 16.19 12.31
N ALA A 95 3.16 17.10 11.80
CA ALA A 95 3.20 17.52 10.41
C ALA A 95 4.66 17.69 9.98
N THR A 96 4.86 18.11 8.73
CA THR A 96 6.20 18.22 8.16
C THR A 96 6.45 19.62 7.64
N LEU A 97 7.54 20.24 8.09
CA LEU A 97 8.10 21.43 7.47
C LEU A 97 8.66 21.05 6.11
N ALA A 98 8.24 21.76 5.07
CA ALA A 98 8.60 21.44 3.70
C ALA A 98 8.90 22.70 2.89
N VAL A 99 9.68 22.54 1.82
CA VAL A 99 10.05 23.61 0.89
C VAL A 99 9.44 23.36 -0.48
N VAL A 100 8.80 24.37 -1.05
CA VAL A 100 8.34 24.34 -2.44
C VAL A 100 9.52 24.60 -3.37
N LYS A 101 10.00 23.54 -4.04
CA LYS A 101 11.08 23.64 -5.04
C LYS A 101 10.57 24.24 -6.34
N LYS A 102 9.37 23.84 -6.77
CA LYS A 102 8.77 24.26 -8.03
C LYS A 102 7.25 24.32 -7.91
N MET A 103 6.65 25.31 -8.56
CA MET A 103 5.21 25.42 -8.73
C MET A 103 4.90 25.59 -10.21
N SER A 104 3.91 24.85 -10.73
CA SER A 104 3.43 24.95 -12.10
C SER A 104 1.91 24.98 -12.09
N ARG A 105 1.29 25.88 -12.87
CA ARG A 105 -0.17 25.87 -13.06
C ARG A 105 -0.52 24.84 -14.12
N LEU A 106 -1.48 23.96 -13.81
CA LEU A 106 -2.03 23.04 -14.79
C LEU A 106 -3.07 23.77 -15.67
N PRO A 107 -3.30 23.32 -16.93
CA PRO A 107 -4.20 24.00 -17.86
C PRO A 107 -5.64 24.19 -17.37
N ILE A 108 -6.08 23.41 -16.36
CA ILE A 108 -7.46 23.36 -15.87
C ILE A 108 -7.56 23.90 -14.42
N GLY A 109 -6.67 24.79 -14.00
CA GLY A 109 -6.79 25.50 -12.71
C GLY A 109 -5.98 25.01 -11.50
N PRO A 110 -5.78 23.70 -11.24
CA PRO A 110 -5.00 23.28 -10.07
C PRO A 110 -3.52 23.62 -10.25
N VAL A 111 -2.81 23.72 -9.14
CA VAL A 111 -1.36 23.94 -9.11
C VAL A 111 -0.67 22.65 -8.77
N GLN A 112 0.38 22.31 -9.51
CA GLN A 112 1.29 21.23 -9.19
C GLN A 112 2.51 21.79 -8.51
N LEU A 113 2.85 21.23 -7.35
CA LEU A 113 3.99 21.60 -6.53
C LEU A 113 4.98 20.43 -6.52
N ILE A 114 6.27 20.73 -6.58
CA ILE A 114 7.33 19.78 -6.20
C ILE A 114 7.78 20.21 -4.82
N ILE A 115 7.50 19.38 -3.82
CA ILE A 115 7.73 19.69 -2.41
C ILE A 115 8.80 18.74 -1.88
N GLU A 116 9.81 19.32 -1.21
CA GLU A 116 10.81 18.59 -0.44
C GLU A 116 10.47 18.70 1.05
N SER A 117 10.18 17.58 1.70
CA SER A 117 9.95 17.51 3.15
C SER A 117 11.28 17.51 3.90
N LEU A 118 11.38 18.35 4.92
CA LEU A 118 12.61 18.58 5.67
C LEU A 118 12.55 17.96 7.07
N GLU A 119 11.68 18.48 7.92
CA GLU A 119 11.70 18.20 9.36
C GLU A 119 10.30 18.01 9.92
N ARG A 120 10.21 17.25 11.01
CA ARG A 120 8.95 17.05 11.72
C ARG A 120 8.63 18.25 12.60
N VAL A 121 7.36 18.61 12.63
CA VAL A 121 6.84 19.67 13.48
C VAL A 121 5.61 19.19 14.22
N ARG A 122 5.32 19.80 15.37
CA ARG A 122 4.03 19.69 16.04
C ARG A 122 3.27 20.99 15.88
N ILE A 123 2.06 20.91 15.35
CA ILE A 123 1.13 22.03 15.24
C ILE A 123 0.48 22.24 16.60
N GLU A 124 0.66 23.43 17.17
CA GLU A 124 0.09 23.82 18.45
C GLU A 124 -1.22 24.58 18.27
N GLN A 125 -1.35 25.33 17.17
CA GLN A 125 -2.52 26.16 16.93
C GLN A 125 -2.79 26.33 15.44
N LEU A 126 -4.06 26.16 15.05
CA LEU A 126 -4.56 26.56 13.73
C LEU A 126 -5.06 28.00 13.78
N ILE A 127 -4.49 28.84 12.92
CA ILE A 127 -4.86 30.24 12.69
C ILE A 127 -5.46 30.33 11.29
N GLN A 128 -6.78 30.51 11.21
CA GLN A 128 -7.44 30.69 9.91
C GLN A 128 -7.34 32.15 9.48
N THR A 129 -6.64 32.38 8.36
CA THR A 129 -6.43 33.69 7.76
C THR A 129 -6.97 33.65 6.34
N GLU A 130 -8.17 34.18 6.05
CA GLU A 130 -8.65 34.10 4.66
C GLU A 130 -7.71 34.84 3.69
N PRO A 131 -7.28 34.22 2.56
CA PRO A 131 -7.71 32.94 1.98
C PRO A 131 -6.81 31.72 2.28
N THR A 132 -5.86 31.81 3.21
CA THR A 132 -4.88 30.77 3.58
C THR A 132 -5.20 30.05 4.89
N TYR A 133 -4.39 29.03 5.19
CA TYR A 133 -4.26 28.49 6.54
C TYR A 133 -2.90 28.89 7.09
N THR A 134 -2.86 29.29 8.35
CA THR A 134 -1.63 29.60 9.08
C THR A 134 -1.62 28.74 10.34
N VAL A 135 -0.44 28.31 10.78
CA VAL A 135 -0.30 27.55 12.02
C VAL A 135 0.85 28.09 12.85
N ASN A 136 0.68 27.99 14.18
CA ASN A 136 1.81 28.02 15.08
C ASN A 136 2.30 26.59 15.30
N TYR A 137 3.60 26.38 15.16
CA TYR A 137 4.22 25.07 15.31
C TYR A 137 5.52 25.15 16.10
N GLN A 138 5.97 23.98 16.53
CA GLN A 138 7.30 23.76 17.10
C GLN A 138 8.03 22.65 16.34
N LEU A 139 9.34 22.79 16.16
CA LEU A 139 10.17 21.72 15.62
C LEU A 139 10.25 20.56 16.61
N LEU A 140 10.13 19.35 16.08
CA LEU A 140 10.35 18.12 16.83
C LEU A 140 11.80 17.66 16.66
N PRO A 141 12.39 16.98 17.66
CA PRO A 141 13.70 16.38 17.51
C PRO A 141 13.77 15.46 16.29
N GLN A 142 14.88 15.54 15.55
CA GLN A 142 15.13 14.63 14.44
C GLN A 142 15.30 13.20 14.96
N VAL A 143 14.77 12.23 14.21
CA VAL A 143 15.01 10.81 14.47
C VAL A 143 16.29 10.42 13.76
N THR A 144 17.38 10.28 14.50
CA THR A 144 18.69 9.90 13.94
C THR A 144 19.35 8.82 14.78
N THR A 145 20.34 8.14 14.20
CA THR A 145 21.17 7.16 14.90
C THR A 145 21.82 7.76 16.15
N GLU A 146 22.30 9.00 16.09
CA GLU A 146 22.93 9.69 17.22
C GLU A 146 21.93 9.91 18.36
N THR A 147 20.71 10.37 18.04
CA THR A 147 19.66 10.60 19.05
C THR A 147 19.21 9.30 19.70
N ALA A 148 19.11 8.21 18.93
CA ALA A 148 18.76 6.89 19.44
C ALA A 148 19.84 6.34 20.37
N ILE A 149 21.12 6.45 19.99
CA ILE A 149 22.24 6.03 20.85
C ILE A 149 22.28 6.86 22.12
N ALA A 150 22.08 8.18 22.03
CA ALA A 150 22.01 9.06 23.20
C ALA A 150 20.85 8.70 24.15
N ALA A 151 19.75 8.17 23.60
CA ALA A 151 18.61 7.66 24.36
C ALA A 151 18.80 6.24 24.92
N GLY A 152 19.94 5.58 24.64
CA GLY A 152 20.31 4.28 25.19
C GLY A 152 20.13 3.09 24.24
N THR A 153 19.75 3.31 22.98
CA THR A 153 19.69 2.25 21.98
C THR A 153 21.10 1.80 21.58
N GLU A 154 21.31 0.48 21.51
CA GLU A 154 22.58 -0.07 21.05
C GLU A 154 22.74 0.10 19.52
N GLN A 155 23.90 0.61 19.09
CA GLN A 155 24.21 0.79 17.67
C GLN A 155 24.13 -0.53 16.87
N GLN A 156 24.51 -1.65 17.50
CA GLN A 156 24.45 -2.97 16.87
C GLN A 156 23.01 -3.39 16.58
N THR A 157 22.06 -3.03 17.44
CA THR A 157 20.63 -3.30 17.23
C THR A 157 20.09 -2.55 16.02
N LEU A 158 20.42 -1.25 15.90
CA LEU A 158 20.02 -0.44 14.74
C LEU A 158 20.60 -1.00 13.44
N ALA A 159 21.89 -1.37 13.45
CA ALA A 159 22.55 -1.96 12.29
C ALA A 159 21.92 -3.30 11.88
N ALA A 160 21.58 -4.16 12.85
CA ALA A 160 20.93 -5.45 12.60
C ALA A 160 19.53 -5.27 11.99
N LEU A 161 18.72 -4.35 12.52
CA LEU A 161 17.39 -4.04 11.98
C LEU A 161 17.47 -3.47 10.56
N THR A 162 18.40 -2.55 10.32
CA THR A 162 18.64 -1.95 8.99
C THR A 162 19.00 -3.05 7.98
N SER A 163 19.95 -3.91 8.33
CA SER A 163 20.40 -5.03 7.49
C SER A 163 19.27 -6.03 7.21
N ALA A 164 18.39 -6.28 8.19
CA ALA A 164 17.22 -7.14 8.01
C ALA A 164 16.21 -6.54 7.01
N ILE A 165 15.90 -5.25 7.12
CA ILE A 165 15.01 -4.54 6.17
C ILE A 165 15.60 -4.58 4.75
N GLN A 166 16.89 -4.30 4.61
CA GLN A 166 17.59 -4.37 3.32
C GLN A 166 17.52 -5.77 2.71
N SER A 167 17.72 -6.81 3.53
CA SER A 167 17.64 -8.21 3.08
C SER A 167 16.23 -8.58 2.61
N LEU A 168 15.18 -8.11 3.29
CA LEU A 168 13.80 -8.31 2.85
C LEU A 168 13.50 -7.57 1.54
N TRP A 169 14.04 -6.36 1.33
CA TRP A 169 13.90 -5.67 0.04
C TRP A 169 14.60 -6.42 -1.11
N GLN A 170 15.75 -7.05 -0.86
CA GLN A 170 16.39 -7.94 -1.84
C GLN A 170 15.46 -9.10 -2.20
N GLU A 171 14.85 -9.73 -1.20
CA GLU A 171 13.90 -10.81 -1.42
C GLU A 171 12.66 -10.35 -2.19
N ALA A 172 12.06 -9.22 -1.79
CA ALA A 172 10.92 -8.61 -2.46
C ALA A 172 11.19 -8.36 -3.96
N ALA A 173 12.38 -7.84 -4.28
CA ALA A 173 12.79 -7.62 -5.66
C ALA A 173 12.97 -8.94 -6.45
N MET A 174 13.38 -10.04 -5.82
CA MET A 174 13.41 -11.36 -6.47
C MET A 174 12.01 -11.93 -6.71
N LEU A 175 11.05 -11.59 -5.85
CA LEU A 175 9.65 -11.99 -5.99
C LEU A 175 8.96 -11.22 -7.12
N ASN A 176 9.28 -9.93 -7.29
CA ASN A 176 8.74 -9.05 -8.31
C ASN A 176 9.79 -8.68 -9.38
N SER A 177 9.78 -9.39 -10.50
CA SER A 177 10.73 -9.17 -11.62
C SER A 177 10.67 -7.79 -12.28
N ASN A 178 9.66 -6.98 -11.98
CA ASN A 178 9.52 -5.61 -12.50
C ASN A 178 10.00 -4.55 -11.50
N PHE A 179 10.58 -4.95 -10.37
CA PHE A 179 11.12 -4.00 -9.40
C PHE A 179 12.32 -3.25 -10.00
N PRO A 180 12.34 -1.90 -10.00
CA PRO A 180 13.44 -1.13 -10.58
C PRO A 180 14.76 -1.38 -9.83
N GLU A 181 15.82 -1.75 -10.56
CA GLU A 181 17.13 -2.05 -9.98
C GLU A 181 17.75 -0.82 -9.31
N GLU A 182 17.55 0.37 -9.88
CA GLU A 182 18.06 1.61 -9.31
C GLU A 182 17.42 1.92 -7.96
N LEU A 183 16.12 1.63 -7.82
CA LEU A 183 15.42 1.81 -6.56
C LEU A 183 15.92 0.82 -5.50
N LEU A 184 16.16 -0.44 -5.89
CA LEU A 184 16.71 -1.43 -4.98
C LEU A 184 18.10 -0.98 -4.50
N ALA A 185 18.95 -0.52 -5.42
CA ALA A 185 20.28 -0.03 -5.09
C ALA A 185 20.23 1.11 -4.06
N VAL A 186 19.29 2.05 -4.18
CA VAL A 186 19.12 3.12 -3.19
C VAL A 186 18.78 2.57 -1.80
N LEU A 187 17.86 1.62 -1.70
CA LEU A 187 17.46 1.02 -0.41
C LEU A 187 18.62 0.25 0.25
N LEU A 188 19.37 -0.53 -0.53
CA LEU A 188 20.47 -1.36 -0.02
C LEU A 188 21.69 -0.56 0.43
N HIS A 189 21.88 0.64 -0.10
CA HIS A 189 23.00 1.52 0.25
C HIS A 189 22.55 2.73 1.09
N SER A 190 21.34 2.69 1.67
CA SER A 190 20.90 3.74 2.61
C SER A 190 21.69 3.65 3.91
N ASP A 191 22.55 4.64 4.15
CA ASP A 191 23.35 4.75 5.39
C ASP A 191 22.53 5.31 6.57
N ASP A 192 21.42 5.97 6.29
CA ASP A 192 20.51 6.52 7.30
C ASP A 192 19.34 5.54 7.54
N PRO A 193 19.25 4.92 8.74
CA PRO A 193 18.16 4.00 9.07
C PRO A 193 16.78 4.67 9.09
N ALA A 194 16.68 5.94 9.49
CA ALA A 194 15.41 6.66 9.50
C ALA A 194 14.91 6.89 8.08
N GLN A 195 15.81 7.26 7.16
CA GLN A 195 15.47 7.40 5.73
C GLN A 195 15.07 6.06 5.11
N LEU A 196 15.78 4.97 5.44
CA LEU A 196 15.39 3.63 4.98
C LEU A 196 13.98 3.27 5.45
N ALA A 197 13.64 3.58 6.70
CA ALA A 197 12.30 3.37 7.24
C ALA A 197 11.24 4.18 6.49
N TYR A 198 11.47 5.48 6.28
CA TYR A 198 10.53 6.34 5.55
C TYR A 198 10.34 5.91 4.09
N GLN A 199 11.43 5.56 3.40
CA GLN A 199 11.36 5.03 2.05
C GLN A 199 10.59 3.71 2.00
N THR A 200 10.80 2.84 3.00
CA THR A 200 10.07 1.57 3.12
C THR A 200 8.57 1.81 3.27
N SER A 201 8.15 2.68 4.20
CA SER A 201 6.74 3.04 4.40
C SER A 201 6.06 3.53 3.11
N ILE A 202 6.73 4.40 2.35
CA ILE A 202 6.20 4.92 1.07
C ILE A 202 6.05 3.82 0.02
N LEU A 203 7.03 2.93 -0.08
CA LEU A 203 7.01 1.86 -1.07
C LEU A 203 5.98 0.77 -0.74
N LEU A 204 5.68 0.57 0.54
CA LEU A 204 4.59 -0.31 1.00
C LEU A 204 3.20 0.28 0.71
N GLN A 205 3.09 1.57 0.34
CA GLN A 205 1.82 2.26 0.07
C GLN A 205 0.81 2.12 1.22
N GLN A 206 1.33 2.28 2.45
CA GLN A 206 0.54 2.27 3.67
C GLN A 206 -0.58 3.32 3.64
N ASP A 207 -1.62 3.07 4.42
CA ASP A 207 -2.71 4.05 4.54
C ASP A 207 -2.27 5.27 5.38
N VAL A 208 -3.09 6.32 5.37
CA VAL A 208 -2.74 7.58 6.07
C VAL A 208 -2.50 7.37 7.57
N PRO A 209 -3.35 6.63 8.31
CA PRO A 209 -3.10 6.35 9.73
C PRO A 209 -1.75 5.66 9.99
N GLU A 210 -1.38 4.67 9.17
CA GLU A 210 -0.10 3.97 9.29
C GLU A 210 1.09 4.89 8.98
N MET A 211 1.06 5.61 7.85
CA MET A 211 2.11 6.57 7.50
C MET A 211 2.23 7.69 8.54
N GLN A 212 1.12 8.08 9.17
CA GLN A 212 1.13 9.07 10.23
C GLN A 212 1.80 8.51 11.49
N ALA A 213 1.54 7.25 11.86
CA ALA A 213 2.24 6.61 12.97
C ALA A 213 3.76 6.58 12.73
N VAL A 214 4.19 6.31 11.49
CA VAL A 214 5.59 6.39 11.06
C VAL A 214 6.17 7.79 11.24
N LEU A 215 5.43 8.84 10.88
CA LEU A 215 5.85 10.22 11.08
C LEU A 215 5.94 10.59 12.58
N GLU A 216 5.01 10.09 13.39
CA GLU A 216 4.89 10.38 14.82
C GLU A 216 5.88 9.63 15.71
N GLU A 217 6.44 8.51 15.24
CA GLU A 217 7.37 7.70 16.03
C GLU A 217 8.67 8.47 16.32
N GLU A 218 8.99 8.64 17.60
CA GLU A 218 10.17 9.38 18.06
C GLU A 218 11.37 8.45 18.31
N ASN A 219 11.12 7.15 18.46
CA ASN A 219 12.12 6.13 18.71
C ASN A 219 12.50 5.38 17.42
N LEU A 220 13.74 5.60 16.96
CA LEU A 220 14.27 4.98 15.74
C LEU A 220 14.24 3.45 15.77
N GLU A 221 14.50 2.83 16.92
CA GLU A 221 14.45 1.37 17.02
C GLU A 221 13.03 0.84 16.82
N MET A 222 12.04 1.49 17.43
CA MET A 222 10.64 1.13 17.27
C MET A 222 10.17 1.33 15.83
N LEU A 223 10.57 2.45 15.22
CA LEU A 223 10.30 2.75 13.81
C LEU A 223 10.84 1.65 12.89
N LEU A 224 12.10 1.24 13.07
CA LEU A 224 12.72 0.17 12.27
C LEU A 224 12.04 -1.19 12.51
N ARG A 225 11.66 -1.49 13.75
CA ARG A 225 10.95 -2.75 14.07
C ARG A 225 9.58 -2.80 13.41
N GLN A 226 8.85 -1.68 13.40
CA GLN A 226 7.57 -1.56 12.71
C GLN A 226 7.76 -1.82 11.21
N MET A 227 8.68 -1.10 10.56
CA MET A 227 8.95 -1.26 9.13
C MET A 227 9.41 -2.68 8.75
N LEU A 228 10.18 -3.32 9.62
CA LEU A 228 10.61 -4.69 9.41
C LEU A 228 9.42 -5.66 9.41
N GLU A 229 8.48 -5.51 10.35
CA GLU A 229 7.30 -6.35 10.43
C GLU A 229 6.34 -6.10 9.26
N ASP A 230 6.08 -4.83 8.93
CA ASP A 230 5.21 -4.45 7.83
C ASP A 230 5.76 -4.99 6.48
N LEU A 231 7.06 -4.80 6.23
CA LEU A 231 7.70 -5.31 5.02
C LEU A 231 7.69 -6.84 4.95
N LYS A 232 7.89 -7.52 6.08
CA LYS A 232 7.84 -8.97 6.15
C LYS A 232 6.45 -9.50 5.78
N GLN A 233 5.40 -8.88 6.31
CA GLN A 233 4.02 -9.25 5.97
C GLN A 233 3.75 -9.06 4.47
N GLU A 234 4.18 -7.94 3.89
CA GLU A 234 4.01 -7.69 2.45
C GLU A 234 4.77 -8.71 1.60
N VAL A 235 6.01 -9.07 1.97
CA VAL A 235 6.80 -10.11 1.27
C VAL A 235 6.09 -11.46 1.31
N GLU A 236 5.52 -11.86 2.45
CA GLU A 236 4.75 -13.11 2.56
C GLU A 236 3.48 -13.08 1.67
N VAL A 237 2.77 -11.95 1.63
CA VAL A 237 1.61 -11.77 0.73
C VAL A 237 2.04 -11.90 -0.74
N GLN A 238 3.15 -11.29 -1.13
CA GLN A 238 3.69 -11.40 -2.48
C GLN A 238 4.11 -12.83 -2.83
N ARG A 239 4.73 -13.54 -1.89
CA ARG A 239 5.12 -14.95 -2.06
C ARG A 239 3.89 -15.83 -2.30
N LEU A 240 2.86 -15.69 -1.47
CA LEU A 240 1.60 -16.43 -1.60
C LEU A 240 0.89 -16.11 -2.93
N ARG A 241 0.83 -14.83 -3.33
CA ARG A 241 0.25 -14.42 -4.62
C ARG A 241 0.99 -15.09 -5.79
N ARG A 242 2.32 -15.17 -5.74
CA ARG A 242 3.13 -15.83 -6.76
C ARG A 242 2.89 -17.34 -6.80
N GLU A 243 2.74 -17.99 -5.64
CA GLU A 243 2.41 -19.40 -5.53
C GLU A 243 1.06 -19.72 -6.19
N ILE A 244 0.01 -18.97 -5.84
CA ILE A 244 -1.35 -19.13 -6.41
C ILE A 244 -1.35 -18.96 -7.93
N LEU A 245 -0.65 -17.94 -8.45
CA LEU A 245 -0.54 -17.72 -9.90
C LEU A 245 0.24 -18.85 -10.59
N GLY A 246 1.27 -19.39 -9.92
CA GLY A 246 2.06 -20.52 -10.40
C GLY A 246 1.26 -21.82 -10.47
N GLU A 247 0.46 -22.13 -9.44
CA GLU A 247 -0.43 -23.29 -9.40
C GLU A 247 -1.50 -23.21 -10.50
N THR A 248 -2.17 -22.07 -10.62
CA THR A 248 -3.17 -21.83 -11.67
C THR A 248 -2.58 -22.04 -13.07
N LYS A 249 -1.35 -21.57 -13.30
CA LYS A 249 -0.66 -21.76 -14.59
C LYS A 249 -0.37 -23.23 -14.88
N LYS A 250 0.11 -23.99 -13.88
CA LYS A 250 0.37 -25.44 -14.02
C LYS A 250 -0.91 -26.22 -14.32
N GLU A 251 -2.02 -25.86 -13.67
CA GLU A 251 -3.32 -26.49 -13.91
C GLU A 251 -3.81 -26.26 -15.35
N ILE A 252 -3.72 -25.02 -15.85
CA ILE A 252 -4.08 -24.67 -17.23
C ILE A 252 -3.18 -25.41 -18.24
N GLU A 253 -1.86 -25.44 -18.01
CA GLU A 253 -0.93 -26.18 -18.87
C GLU A 253 -1.23 -27.68 -18.87
N GLY A 254 -1.59 -28.24 -17.70
CA GLY A 254 -2.02 -29.64 -17.57
C GLY A 254 -3.29 -29.93 -18.38
N GLN A 255 -4.33 -29.11 -18.24
CA GLN A 255 -5.58 -29.26 -18.98
C GLN A 255 -5.39 -29.12 -20.49
N GLN A 256 -4.56 -28.16 -20.95
CA GLN A 256 -4.22 -28.02 -22.37
C GLN A 256 -3.47 -29.23 -22.91
N ARG A 257 -2.51 -29.77 -22.13
CA ARG A 257 -1.75 -30.96 -22.51
C ARG A 257 -2.66 -32.19 -22.60
N GLU A 258 -3.54 -32.38 -21.62
CA GLU A 258 -4.50 -33.48 -21.62
C GLU A 258 -5.47 -33.37 -22.81
N PHE A 259 -6.02 -32.18 -23.06
CA PHE A 259 -6.88 -31.92 -24.21
C PHE A 259 -6.17 -32.28 -25.53
N PHE A 260 -4.92 -31.85 -25.68
CA PHE A 260 -4.12 -32.15 -26.87
C PHE A 260 -3.85 -33.65 -27.02
N LEU A 261 -3.48 -34.34 -25.95
CA LEU A 261 -3.25 -35.79 -25.97
C LEU A 261 -4.53 -36.58 -26.31
N ARG A 262 -5.69 -36.16 -25.79
CA ARG A 262 -6.99 -36.77 -26.17
C ARG A 262 -7.31 -36.58 -27.64
N GLN A 263 -7.05 -35.40 -28.20
CA GLN A 263 -7.22 -35.15 -29.63
C GLN A 263 -6.28 -36.03 -30.48
N GLN A 264 -5.02 -36.18 -30.07
CA GLN A 264 -4.07 -37.06 -30.77
C GLN A 264 -4.50 -38.53 -30.71
N LEU A 265 -4.96 -39.01 -29.55
CA LEU A 265 -5.47 -40.38 -29.42
C LEU A 265 -6.66 -40.62 -30.34
N LYS A 266 -7.61 -39.69 -30.40
CA LYS A 266 -8.76 -39.77 -31.29
C LYS A 266 -8.34 -39.83 -32.76
N GLN A 267 -7.38 -38.99 -33.16
CA GLN A 267 -6.85 -38.99 -34.53
C GLN A 267 -6.12 -40.30 -34.88
N ILE A 268 -5.36 -40.87 -33.94
CA ILE A 268 -4.69 -42.17 -34.13
C ILE A 268 -5.72 -43.30 -34.27
N GLN A 269 -6.79 -43.31 -33.46
CA GLN A 269 -7.87 -44.29 -33.56
C GLN A 269 -8.59 -44.21 -34.92
N GLU A 270 -8.86 -42.99 -35.40
CA GLU A 270 -9.41 -42.74 -36.74
C GLU A 270 -8.47 -43.22 -37.87
N GLU A 271 -7.15 -42.97 -37.77
CA GLU A 271 -6.15 -43.41 -38.76
C GLU A 271 -5.91 -44.93 -38.77
N LEU A 272 -5.97 -45.59 -37.60
CA LEU A 272 -5.83 -47.04 -37.46
C LEU A 272 -7.09 -47.80 -37.89
N GLY A 273 -8.20 -47.09 -38.16
CA GLY A 273 -9.48 -47.71 -38.49
C GLY A 273 -10.11 -48.48 -37.32
N GLU A 274 -9.62 -48.24 -36.10
CA GLU A 274 -10.25 -48.74 -34.89
C GLU A 274 -11.48 -47.87 -34.62
N LEU A 275 -12.66 -48.43 -34.87
CA LEU A 275 -13.92 -47.87 -34.41
C LEU A 275 -13.79 -47.65 -32.88
N ASP A 276 -14.09 -46.43 -32.45
CA ASP A 276 -14.14 -46.01 -31.04
C ASP A 276 -14.68 -47.17 -30.17
N PRO A 277 -14.05 -47.56 -29.05
CA PRO A 277 -14.52 -48.68 -28.22
C PRO A 277 -16.04 -48.66 -27.95
N ASP A 278 -16.62 -47.48 -27.77
CA ASP A 278 -18.07 -47.27 -27.63
C ASP A 278 -18.84 -47.71 -28.89
N SER A 279 -18.31 -47.41 -30.07
CA SER A 279 -18.87 -47.87 -31.35
C SER A 279 -18.66 -49.36 -31.63
N GLN A 280 -17.63 -50.00 -31.05
CA GLN A 280 -17.43 -51.44 -31.11
C GLN A 280 -18.47 -52.18 -30.25
N GLU A 281 -18.75 -51.68 -29.04
CA GLU A 281 -19.76 -52.22 -28.12
C GLU A 281 -21.19 -52.05 -28.67
N ILE A 282 -21.48 -50.89 -29.28
CA ILE A 282 -22.74 -50.65 -29.99
C ILE A 282 -22.95 -51.69 -31.09
N GLU A 283 -21.89 -52.05 -31.82
CA GLU A 283 -22.02 -52.97 -32.95
C GLU A 283 -22.15 -54.43 -32.51
N GLU A 284 -21.51 -54.83 -31.42
CA GLU A 284 -21.78 -56.12 -30.77
C GLU A 284 -23.23 -56.22 -30.27
N LEU A 285 -23.75 -55.17 -29.65
CA LEU A 285 -25.15 -55.11 -29.20
C LEU A 285 -26.12 -55.17 -30.39
N ARG A 286 -25.80 -54.51 -31.50
CA ARG A 286 -26.58 -54.55 -32.75
C ARG A 286 -26.65 -55.97 -33.32
N VAL A 287 -25.54 -56.70 -33.30
CA VAL A 287 -25.47 -58.11 -33.73
C VAL A 287 -26.29 -59.00 -32.79
N ARG A 288 -26.13 -58.87 -31.47
CA ARG A 288 -26.90 -59.65 -30.48
C ARG A 288 -28.41 -59.42 -30.57
N ILE A 289 -28.86 -58.20 -30.86
CA ILE A 289 -30.29 -57.89 -31.04
C ILE A 289 -30.84 -58.50 -32.34
N LYS A 290 -30.00 -58.67 -33.38
CA LYS A 290 -30.39 -59.34 -34.63
C LYS A 290 -30.43 -60.86 -34.49
N GLU A 291 -29.46 -61.45 -33.80
CA GLU A 291 -29.34 -62.91 -33.63
C GLU A 291 -30.24 -63.46 -32.52
N GLY A 292 -30.53 -62.65 -31.50
CA GLY A 292 -31.52 -62.96 -30.49
C GLY A 292 -32.91 -63.00 -31.10
N GLN A 293 -33.53 -64.18 -31.12
CA GLN A 293 -34.93 -64.39 -31.53
C GLN A 293 -35.90 -63.78 -30.50
N LEU A 294 -35.87 -62.46 -30.38
CA LEU A 294 -36.68 -61.68 -29.45
C LEU A 294 -38.12 -61.54 -30.00
N PRO A 295 -39.15 -61.60 -29.15
CA PRO A 295 -40.52 -61.22 -29.53
C PRO A 295 -40.57 -59.78 -30.08
N GLU A 296 -41.47 -59.50 -31.04
CA GLU A 296 -41.53 -58.21 -31.76
C GLU A 296 -41.54 -56.97 -30.84
N THR A 297 -42.23 -57.06 -29.71
CA THR A 297 -42.32 -55.98 -28.71
C THR A 297 -40.98 -55.69 -28.05
N ALA A 298 -40.22 -56.73 -27.69
CA ALA A 298 -38.89 -56.63 -27.09
C ALA A 298 -37.85 -56.15 -28.11
N GLN A 299 -37.94 -56.61 -29.36
CA GLN A 299 -37.01 -56.20 -30.41
C GLN A 299 -37.15 -54.71 -30.76
N LYS A 300 -38.39 -54.20 -30.77
CA LYS A 300 -38.66 -52.78 -31.02
C LYS A 300 -38.15 -51.89 -29.90
N GLN A 301 -38.27 -52.33 -28.64
CA GLN A 301 -37.72 -51.63 -27.48
C GLN A 301 -36.18 -51.64 -27.48
N ALA A 302 -35.56 -52.79 -27.74
CA ALA A 302 -34.10 -52.93 -27.78
C ALA A 302 -33.46 -52.05 -28.87
N LYS A 303 -34.07 -51.98 -30.08
CA LYS A 303 -33.63 -51.07 -31.14
C LYS A 303 -33.75 -49.60 -30.76
N ARG A 304 -34.76 -49.24 -29.96
CA ARG A 304 -34.98 -47.86 -29.51
C ARG A 304 -33.95 -47.42 -28.47
N GLU A 305 -33.59 -48.31 -27.55
CA GLU A 305 -32.51 -48.05 -26.57
C GLU A 305 -31.13 -48.06 -27.23
N LEU A 306 -30.87 -48.95 -28.20
CA LEU A 306 -29.63 -48.93 -29.00
C LEU A 306 -29.46 -47.58 -29.72
N ALA A 307 -30.51 -47.10 -30.40
CA ALA A 307 -30.50 -45.80 -31.08
C ALA A 307 -30.38 -44.60 -30.12
N ARG A 308 -30.66 -44.80 -28.82
CA ARG A 308 -30.46 -43.79 -27.78
C ARG A 308 -29.01 -43.80 -27.29
N LEU A 309 -28.41 -44.99 -27.10
CA LEU A 309 -27.00 -45.16 -26.78
C LEU A 309 -26.10 -44.56 -27.86
N GLU A 310 -26.42 -44.79 -29.15
CA GLU A 310 -25.74 -44.21 -30.32
C GLU A 310 -25.75 -42.67 -30.40
N ARG A 311 -26.56 -41.98 -29.59
CA ARG A 311 -26.61 -40.50 -29.54
C ARG A 311 -25.92 -39.90 -28.32
N ILE A 312 -25.58 -40.73 -27.34
CA ILE A 312 -25.05 -40.28 -26.05
C ILE A 312 -23.54 -40.59 -25.95
N GLY A 313 -23.07 -41.69 -26.56
CA GLY A 313 -21.66 -41.87 -26.93
C GLY A 313 -21.34 -41.09 -28.20
#